data_AF-A0AAF1AC58-F1
#
_entry.id   AF-A0AAF1AC58-F1
#
_cell.length_a   1.000
_cell.length_b   1.000
_cell.length_c   1.000
_cell.angle_alpha   90.00
_cell.angle_beta   90.00
_cell.angle_gamma   90.00
#
_symmetry.space_group_name_H-M   'P 1'
#
loop_
_entity.id
_entity.type
_entity.pdbx_description
1 polymer ?
#
loop_
_entity_poly.entity_id
_entity_poly.type
_entity_poly.pdbx_seq_one_letter_code
_entity_poly.pdbx_strand_id
1 'polypeptide(L)' 'MTEALAEAVNRLHNIKSAQDRLGVGRSTIFALLRSGELRSVQVRSRRLIPEQAIVDFINRLDQQAV' A
#
# COMPACT_ATOMS: atom_id res chain seq x y z
N MET A 1 13.74 -15.05 14.81
CA MET A 1 12.35 -15.04 14.28
C MET A 1 11.85 -13.64 13.92
N THR A 2 12.56 -12.57 14.29
CA THR A 2 12.17 -11.16 14.05
C THR A 2 12.58 -10.61 12.68
N GLU A 3 13.58 -11.20 12.01
CA GLU A 3 14.15 -10.63 10.77
C GLU A 3 13.24 -10.82 9.55
N ALA A 4 12.57 -11.96 9.42
CA ALA A 4 11.66 -12.23 8.29
C ALA A 4 10.42 -11.32 8.29
N LEU A 5 9.95 -10.92 9.48
CA LEU A 5 8.84 -9.96 9.58
C LEU A 5 9.31 -8.55 9.21
N ALA A 6 10.52 -8.16 9.62
CA ALA A 6 11.09 -6.84 9.29
C ALA A 6 11.44 -6.69 7.80
N GLU A 7 11.91 -7.74 7.14
CA GLU A 7 12.18 -7.74 5.70
C GLU A 7 10.92 -7.51 4.85
N ALA A 8 9.78 -8.05 5.29
CA ALA A 8 8.49 -7.80 4.65
C ALA A 8 8.04 -6.34 4.79
N VAL A 9 8.30 -5.70 5.94
CA VAL A 9 7.87 -4.33 6.26
C VAL A 9 8.59 -3.27 5.42
N ASN A 10 9.85 -3.52 5.04
CA ASN A 10 10.68 -2.55 4.32
C ASN A 10 10.70 -2.74 2.79
N ARG A 11 9.60 -3.22 2.21
CA ARG A 11 9.46 -3.36 0.76
C ARG A 11 8.65 -2.22 0.14
N LEU A 12 9.12 -1.74 -1.00
CA LEU A 12 8.40 -0.81 -1.85
C LEU A 12 7.76 -1.55 -3.02
N HIS A 13 6.46 -1.35 -3.20
CA HIS A 13 5.65 -1.93 -4.25
C HIS A 13 5.41 -0.90 -5.36
N ASN A 14 5.48 -1.35 -6.61
CA ASN A 14 4.95 -0.56 -7.71
C ASN A 14 3.41 -0.62 -7.70
N ILE A 15 2.76 0.24 -8.49
CA ILE A 15 1.30 0.32 -8.54
C ILE A 15 0.67 -1.04 -8.86
N LYS A 16 1.19 -1.77 -9.86
CA LYS A 16 0.63 -3.08 -10.24
C LYS A 16 0.71 -4.10 -9.10
N SER A 17 1.86 -4.20 -8.44
CA SER A 17 2.04 -5.10 -7.30
C SER A 17 1.14 -4.73 -6.11
N ALA A 18 0.90 -3.43 -5.88
CA ALA A 18 -0.04 -3.00 -4.85
C ALA A 18 -1.50 -3.30 -5.22
N GLN A 19 -1.86 -3.23 -6.51
CA GLN A 19 -3.17 -3.67 -6.99
C GLN A 19 -3.39 -5.16 -6.75
N ASP A 20 -2.40 -5.98 -7.11
CA ASP A 20 -2.46 -7.43 -6.94
C ASP A 20 -2.58 -7.80 -5.44
N ARG A 21 -1.87 -7.08 -4.57
CA ARG A 21 -1.93 -7.25 -3.10
C ARG A 21 -3.28 -6.87 -2.50
N LEU A 22 -3.84 -5.74 -2.92
CA LEU A 22 -5.12 -5.24 -2.40
C LEU A 22 -6.34 -5.85 -3.10
N GLY A 23 -6.15 -6.55 -4.22
CA GLY A 23 -7.24 -7.09 -5.04
C GLY A 23 -8.06 -6.00 -5.74
N VAL A 24 -7.48 -4.81 -5.98
CA VAL A 24 -8.20 -3.64 -6.52
C VAL A 24 -7.83 -3.30 -7.96
N GLY A 25 -8.80 -2.73 -8.70
CA GLY A 25 -8.61 -2.25 -10.05
C GLY A 25 -7.72 -1.00 -10.14
N ARG A 26 -7.31 -0.64 -11.37
CA ARG A 26 -6.46 0.54 -11.64
C ARG A 26 -7.13 1.84 -11.19
N SER A 27 -8.43 1.99 -11.49
CA SER A 27 -9.20 3.17 -11.10
C SER A 27 -9.21 3.35 -9.58
N THR A 28 -9.49 2.27 -8.83
CA THR A 28 -9.55 2.29 -7.37
C THR A 28 -8.22 2.67 -6.76
N ILE A 29 -7.10 2.09 -7.22
CA ILE A 29 -5.80 2.42 -6.62
C ILE A 29 -5.41 3.87 -6.88
N PHE A 30 -5.70 4.41 -8.07
CA PHE A 30 -5.46 5.84 -8.34
C PHE A 30 -6.40 6.75 -7.55
N ALA A 31 -7.64 6.33 -7.30
CA ALA A 31 -8.56 7.05 -6.43
C ALA A 31 -8.01 7.11 -4.99
N LEU A 32 -7.58 5.98 -4.42
CA LEU A 32 -6.98 5.90 -3.08
C LEU A 32 -5.69 6.72 -2.96
N LEU A 33 -4.87 6.73 -4.01
CA LEU A 33 -3.65 7.55 -4.08
C LEU A 33 -3.95 9.05 -4.20
N ARG A 34 -5.08 9.41 -4.80
CA ARG A 34 -5.53 10.81 -4.98
C ARG A 34 -6.28 11.32 -3.74
N SER A 35 -7.06 10.46 -3.07
CA SER A 35 -7.72 10.78 -1.81
C SER A 35 -6.74 10.85 -0.64
N GLY A 36 -5.54 10.28 -0.79
CA GLY A 36 -4.52 10.23 0.25
C GLY A 36 -4.77 9.14 1.28
N GLU A 37 -5.76 8.28 1.07
CA GLU A 37 -6.03 7.12 1.91
C GLU A 37 -4.93 6.07 1.82
N LEU A 38 -4.29 5.95 0.66
CA LEU A 38 -3.13 5.09 0.48
C LEU A 38 -1.86 5.94 0.41
N ARG A 39 -0.96 5.74 1.38
CA ARG A 39 0.32 6.45 1.41
C ARG A 39 1.19 5.98 0.24
N SER A 40 1.85 6.92 -0.41
CA SER A 40 2.80 6.63 -1.46
C SER A 40 4.03 7.51 -1.32
N VAL A 41 5.17 6.97 -1.74
CA VAL A 41 6.45 7.65 -1.77
C VAL A 41 6.87 7.86 -3.21
N GLN A 42 7.29 9.08 -3.54
CA GLN A 42 7.83 9.39 -4.85
C GLN A 42 9.34 9.15 -4.84
N VAL A 43 9.79 8.15 -5.58
CA VAL A 43 11.21 7.87 -5.78
C VAL A 43 11.57 8.30 -7.20
N ARG A 44 12.20 9.46 -7.32
CA ARG A 44 12.49 10.14 -8.60
C ARG A 44 11.20 10.37 -9.41
N SER A 45 11.06 9.71 -10.57
CA SER A 45 9.90 9.81 -11.46
C SER A 45 8.83 8.75 -11.19
N ARG A 46 9.08 7.79 -10.29
CA ARG A 46 8.20 6.63 -10.05
C ARG A 46 7.53 6.76 -8.69
N ARG A 47 6.22 6.52 -8.67
CA ARG A 47 5.45 6.38 -7.42
C ARG A 47 5.52 4.94 -6.95
N LEU A 48 5.93 4.77 -5.69
CA LEU A 48 5.99 3.48 -5.01
C LEU A 48 5.12 3.52 -3.76
N ILE A 49 4.62 2.36 -3.37
CA ILE A 49 3.73 2.17 -2.24
C ILE A 49 4.47 1.29 -1.23
N PRO A 50 4.81 1.79 -0.04
CA PRO A 50 5.40 0.97 1.00
C PRO A 50 4.45 -0.16 1.43
N GLU A 51 4.99 -1.33 1.76
CA GLU A 51 4.18 -2.43 2.32
C GLU A 51 3.44 -1.96 3.58
N GLN A 52 4.09 -1.18 4.46
CA GLN A 52 3.45 -0.61 5.64
C GLN A 52 2.22 0.25 5.30
N ALA A 53 2.21 0.93 4.15
CA ALA A 53 1.06 1.73 3.73
C ALA A 53 -0.15 0.85 3.38
N ILE A 54 0.10 -0.34 2.82
CA ILE A 54 -0.95 -1.32 2.49
C ILE A 54 -1.51 -1.91 3.80
N VAL A 55 -0.64 -2.31 4.73
CA VAL A 55 -1.05 -2.84 6.03
C VAL A 55 -1.88 -1.83 6.81
N ASP A 56 -1.41 -0.59 6.92
CA ASP A 56 -2.14 0.47 7.62
C ASP A 56 -3.50 0.76 6.95
N PHE A 57 -3.56 0.70 5.62
CA PHE A 57 -4.80 0.86 4.88
C PHE A 57 -5.82 -0.23 5.24
N ILE A 58 -5.39 -1.50 5.25
CA ILE A 58 -6.23 -2.64 5.64
C ILE A 58 -6.70 -2.49 7.08
N ASN A 59 -5.80 -2.17 8.00
CA ASN A 59 -6.14 -1.97 9.41
C ASN A 59 -7.19 -0.87 9.60
N ARG A 60 -7.09 0.25 8.88
CA ARG A 60 -8.10 1.32 8.94
C ARG A 60 -9.45 0.84 8.42
N LEU A 61 -9.49 0.09 7.31
CA LEU A 61 -10.73 -0.47 6.78
C LEU A 61 -11.39 -1.42 7.78
N ASP A 62 -10.61 -2.28 8.43
CA ASP A 62 -11.08 -3.21 9.45
C ASP A 62 -11.71 -2.46 10.65
N GLN A 63 -11.08 -1.37 11.10
CA GLN A 63 -11.63 -0.50 12.15
C GLN A 63 -12.85 0.30 11.73
N GLN A 64 -13.04 0.55 10.43
CA GLN A 64 -14.21 1.25 9.88
C GLN A 64 -15.39 0.33 9.59
N ALA A 65 -15.16 -0.99 9.46
CA ALA A 65 -16.19 -1.98 9.18
C ALA A 65 -17.05 -2.34 10.41
N VAL A 66 -17.01 -1.53 11.47
CA VAL A 66 -17.76 -1.66 12.72
C VAL A 66 -19.18 -1.10 12.58
#